data_AF-A0A533UXZ8-F1
#
_entry.id   AF-A0A533UXZ8-F1
#
_cell.length_a   1.000
_cell.length_b   1.000
_cell.length_c   1.000
_cell.angle_alpha   90.00
_cell.angle_beta   90.00
_cell.angle_gamma   90.00
#
_symmetry.space_group_name_H-M   'P 1'
#
loop_
_entity.id
_entity.type
_entity.pdbx_description
1 polymer ?
#
loop_
_entity_poly.entity_id
_entity_poly.type
_entity_poly.pdbx_seq_one_letter_code
_entity_poly.pdbx_strand_id
1 'polypeptide(L)'
;MISEGEYLAPLVQDKSEAVASEHIYSDTTQIVEHGHCIFDTLWSKSIPAEERIKQILDGAVPRETKIVNNQDDIMKHIIHLSEVSSGLSVVSNHGRTKLTYNSFLELFMKILEKQRRGETKGIRWIMRIEKDSVNVVKKFLRLGVEIRHVKNLAPINFAVSKHGLIATVEEMNGEGIVQNLLASNEGPYIKHFSSMFEQLWKEGIDARYRIKDIEEKVGIAEIEIIRNPVDSIARSWDMVRSARKEVNIMFSSTNALKRQIEMGALSLLKKASERQNVGVRILLPSSDKSDQLIEQTRSNVPKIDIRTVSTSLETKITIILVDSKKCLILELKDDKQNISYDAVGLSTYSISPTIISSYLAVFESFWRQAELFEKMKEVEKLQKDFINMAAHELRNPIQPIIGFSELLYPKIVNQEQRRLLDEVILNARRLERLAIIMLDVTRIENNSLVLTKEIADIG
;
A
#
# COMPACT_ATOMS: atom_id res chain seq x y z
N MET A 1 -15.76 -60.62 26.66
CA MET A 1 -17.19 -60.54 26.99
C MET A 1 -17.31 -59.84 28.32
N ILE A 2 -18.20 -58.85 28.41
CA ILE A 2 -18.34 -58.02 29.59
C ILE A 2 -19.84 -57.89 29.85
N SER A 3 -20.26 -58.12 31.09
CA SER A 3 -21.62 -57.92 31.58
C SER A 3 -21.64 -56.79 32.62
N GLU A 4 -22.78 -56.53 33.26
CA GLU A 4 -22.87 -55.50 34.30
C GLU A 4 -21.96 -55.75 35.51
N GLY A 5 -21.59 -57.01 35.79
CA GLY A 5 -20.78 -57.38 36.96
C GLY A 5 -19.60 -58.31 36.69
N GLU A 6 -19.42 -58.79 35.46
CA GLU A 6 -18.43 -59.81 35.15
C GLU A 6 -17.63 -59.46 33.90
N TYR A 7 -16.33 -59.71 33.96
CA TYR A 7 -15.40 -59.63 32.85
C TYR A 7 -14.89 -61.02 32.52
N LEU A 8 -15.00 -61.42 31.25
CA LEU A 8 -14.46 -62.66 30.71
C LEU A 8 -13.66 -62.38 29.44
N ALA A 9 -12.37 -62.70 29.41
CA ALA A 9 -11.55 -62.60 28.21
C ALA A 9 -10.78 -63.89 27.94
N PRO A 10 -10.63 -64.32 26.68
CA PRO A 10 -9.77 -65.45 26.36
C PRO A 10 -8.31 -65.09 26.70
N LEU A 11 -7.60 -66.02 27.35
CA LEU A 11 -6.16 -65.90 27.57
C LEU A 11 -5.46 -66.31 26.27
N VAL A 12 -4.97 -65.34 25.51
CA VAL A 12 -4.35 -65.62 24.20
C VAL A 12 -2.89 -66.07 24.42
N GLN A 13 -2.65 -67.38 24.35
CA GLN A 13 -1.30 -67.94 24.18
C GLN A 13 -1.05 -68.20 22.68
N ASP A 14 -0.39 -67.23 22.06
CA ASP A 14 0.22 -67.26 20.73
C ASP A 14 -0.69 -67.52 19.52
N LYS A 15 -0.24 -67.02 18.37
CA LYS A 15 -0.99 -66.81 17.12
C LYS A 15 -1.44 -68.10 16.39
N SER A 16 -2.30 -68.92 16.98
CA SER A 16 -3.02 -69.97 16.24
C SER A 16 -4.52 -69.74 16.30
N GLU A 17 -5.23 -70.03 15.20
CA GLU A 17 -6.70 -69.93 15.06
C GLU A 17 -7.47 -70.98 15.90
N ALA A 18 -6.90 -71.41 17.03
CA ALA A 18 -7.57 -72.30 17.96
C ALA A 18 -8.41 -71.48 18.97
N VAL A 19 -9.60 -71.98 19.28
CA VAL A 19 -10.43 -71.47 20.39
C VAL A 19 -9.60 -71.52 21.66
N ALA A 20 -9.39 -70.37 22.31
CA ALA A 20 -8.61 -70.28 23.54
C ALA A 20 -9.18 -71.24 24.60
N SER A 21 -8.36 -72.17 25.09
CA SER A 21 -8.76 -73.16 26.09
C SER A 21 -8.83 -72.56 27.50
N GLU A 22 -8.17 -71.43 27.74
CA GLU A 22 -8.11 -70.75 29.03
C GLU A 22 -8.72 -69.36 28.94
N HIS A 23 -9.42 -68.95 30.00
CA HIS A 23 -10.12 -67.66 30.06
C HIS A 23 -9.75 -66.95 31.37
N ILE A 24 -9.55 -65.64 31.28
CA ILE A 24 -9.49 -64.74 32.42
C ILE A 24 -10.93 -64.38 32.80
N TYR A 25 -11.33 -64.74 34.01
CA TYR A 25 -12.57 -64.30 34.63
C TYR A 25 -12.27 -63.36 35.79
N SER A 26 -13.05 -62.28 35.90
CA SER A 26 -13.00 -61.36 37.04
C SER A 26 -14.34 -60.68 37.28
N ASP A 27 -14.79 -60.67 38.53
CA ASP A 27 -15.90 -59.88 39.06
C ASP A 27 -15.42 -58.65 39.86
N THR A 28 -14.10 -58.43 39.93
CA THR A 28 -13.53 -57.25 40.58
C THR A 28 -13.95 -55.99 39.86
N THR A 29 -14.63 -55.08 40.57
CA THR A 29 -15.24 -53.86 40.03
C THR A 29 -14.30 -53.08 39.11
N GLN A 30 -13.04 -52.89 39.50
CA GLN A 30 -12.07 -52.13 38.70
C GLN A 30 -11.75 -52.78 37.34
N ILE A 31 -11.73 -54.11 37.27
CA ILE A 31 -11.45 -54.85 36.02
C ILE A 31 -12.68 -54.83 35.11
N VAL A 32 -13.88 -54.95 35.68
CA VAL A 32 -15.14 -54.84 34.95
C VAL A 32 -15.31 -53.43 34.38
N GLU A 33 -15.07 -52.38 35.18
CA GLU A 33 -15.09 -50.98 34.75
C GLU A 33 -14.05 -50.69 33.66
N HIS A 34 -12.83 -51.22 33.80
CA HIS A 34 -11.79 -51.08 32.77
C HIS A 34 -12.20 -51.76 31.46
N GLY A 35 -12.82 -52.95 31.55
CA GLY A 35 -13.38 -53.63 30.39
C GLY A 35 -14.44 -52.79 29.68
N HIS A 36 -15.41 -52.26 30.42
CA HIS A 36 -16.44 -51.36 29.85
C HIS A 36 -15.81 -50.13 29.21
N CYS A 37 -14.82 -49.51 29.83
CA CYS A 37 -14.11 -48.37 29.27
C CYS A 37 -13.44 -48.69 27.91
N ILE A 38 -12.78 -49.85 27.81
CA ILE A 38 -12.20 -50.32 26.53
C ILE A 38 -13.30 -50.54 25.50
N PHE A 39 -14.38 -51.23 25.87
CA PHE A 39 -15.50 -51.50 24.97
C PHE A 39 -16.14 -50.22 24.47
N ASP A 40 -16.50 -49.29 25.35
CA ASP A 40 -17.12 -48.00 24.98
C ASP A 40 -16.19 -47.16 24.09
N THR A 41 -14.88 -47.20 24.34
CA THR A 41 -13.88 -46.54 23.49
C THR A 41 -13.85 -47.13 22.09
N LEU A 42 -13.92 -48.46 21.96
CA LEU A 42 -13.94 -49.13 20.66
C LEU A 42 -15.29 -48.97 19.96
N TRP A 43 -16.39 -49.07 20.71
CA TRP A 43 -17.76 -48.96 20.23
C TRP A 43 -18.05 -47.56 19.70
N SER A 44 -17.66 -46.51 20.43
CA SER A 44 -17.81 -45.11 20.00
C SER A 44 -17.01 -44.78 18.73
N LYS A 45 -15.96 -45.56 18.41
CA LYS A 45 -15.16 -45.42 17.19
C LYS A 45 -15.57 -46.38 16.06
N SER A 46 -16.52 -47.26 16.30
CA SER A 46 -16.99 -48.25 15.33
C SER A 46 -18.05 -47.67 14.39
N ILE A 47 -18.23 -48.30 13.23
CA ILE A 47 -19.33 -48.02 12.31
C ILE A 47 -20.32 -49.19 12.31
N PRO A 48 -21.62 -48.96 12.07
CA PRO A 48 -22.60 -50.05 11.97
C PRO A 48 -22.18 -51.11 10.95
N ALA A 49 -22.38 -52.37 11.31
CA ALA A 49 -21.95 -53.49 10.48
C ALA A 49 -22.62 -53.47 9.09
N GLU A 50 -23.90 -53.09 9.00
CA GLU A 50 -24.57 -52.98 7.69
C GLU A 50 -23.93 -51.90 6.82
N GLU A 51 -23.49 -50.79 7.41
CA GLU A 51 -22.79 -49.72 6.69
C GLU A 51 -21.42 -50.20 6.19
N ARG A 52 -20.66 -50.94 7.02
CA ARG A 52 -19.38 -51.51 6.61
C ARG A 52 -19.54 -52.56 5.50
N ILE A 53 -20.53 -53.44 5.62
CA ILE A 53 -20.82 -54.48 4.61
C ILE A 53 -21.21 -53.82 3.30
N LYS A 54 -22.06 -52.79 3.33
CA LYS A 54 -22.42 -52.01 2.14
C LYS A 54 -21.20 -51.35 1.49
N GLN A 55 -20.31 -50.74 2.29
CA GLN A 55 -19.06 -50.17 1.77
C GLN A 55 -18.17 -51.21 1.08
N ILE A 56 -18.08 -52.43 1.62
CA ILE A 56 -17.29 -53.52 1.04
C ILE A 56 -17.92 -54.00 -0.28
N LEU A 57 -19.24 -54.19 -0.30
CA LEU A 57 -19.96 -54.67 -1.49
C LEU A 57 -19.98 -53.64 -2.63
N ASP A 58 -20.10 -52.34 -2.29
CA ASP A 58 -20.12 -51.24 -3.26
C ASP A 58 -18.70 -50.83 -3.72
N GLY A 59 -17.65 -51.48 -3.21
CA GLY A 59 -16.25 -51.11 -3.47
C GLY A 59 -15.88 -49.71 -2.98
N ALA A 60 -16.67 -49.15 -2.05
CA ALA A 60 -16.47 -47.81 -1.53
C ALA A 60 -15.25 -47.77 -0.60
N VAL A 61 -14.28 -46.91 -0.91
CA VAL A 61 -13.12 -46.66 -0.04
C VAL A 61 -13.64 -46.16 1.31
N PRO A 62 -13.26 -46.77 2.44
CA PRO A 62 -13.66 -46.31 3.77
C PRO A 62 -13.36 -44.83 3.94
N ARG A 63 -14.29 -44.08 4.55
CA ARG A 63 -14.03 -42.69 4.91
C ARG A 63 -13.02 -42.67 6.05
N GLU A 64 -11.84 -42.15 5.78
CA GLU A 64 -10.76 -42.10 6.74
C GLU A 64 -9.92 -40.83 6.58
N THR A 65 -9.34 -40.42 7.69
CA THR A 65 -8.28 -39.41 7.76
C THR A 65 -7.08 -40.04 8.46
N LYS A 66 -5.92 -39.99 7.82
CA LYS A 66 -4.70 -40.59 8.35
C LYS A 66 -3.47 -39.76 8.04
N ILE A 67 -2.45 -39.93 8.87
CA ILE A 67 -1.11 -39.42 8.63
C ILE A 67 -0.28 -40.56 8.07
N VAL A 68 0.27 -40.35 6.88
CA VAL A 68 1.14 -41.30 6.18
C VAL A 68 2.57 -40.78 6.29
N ASN A 69 3.46 -41.62 6.82
CA ASN A 69 4.85 -41.25 7.11
C ASN A 69 5.90 -42.08 6.35
N ASN A 70 5.48 -43.15 5.66
CA ASN A 70 6.33 -43.96 4.80
C ASN A 70 6.34 -43.39 3.37
N GLN A 71 7.52 -43.22 2.78
CA GLN A 71 7.69 -42.64 1.43
C GLN A 71 6.94 -43.38 0.33
N ASP A 72 6.98 -44.71 0.32
CA ASP A 72 6.28 -45.51 -0.69
C ASP A 72 4.77 -45.35 -0.56
N ASP A 73 4.28 -45.31 0.68
CA ASP A 73 2.85 -45.12 0.93
C ASP A 73 2.41 -43.68 0.65
N ILE A 74 3.23 -42.68 0.95
CA ILE A 74 3.00 -41.28 0.56
C ILE A 74 2.84 -41.20 -0.97
N MET A 75 3.76 -41.80 -1.73
CA MET A 75 3.68 -41.83 -3.18
C MET A 75 2.45 -42.55 -3.70
N LYS A 76 2.06 -43.69 -3.11
CA LYS A 76 0.80 -44.38 -3.46
C LYS A 76 -0.42 -43.48 -3.26
N HIS A 77 -0.48 -42.71 -2.16
CA HIS A 77 -1.61 -41.81 -1.91
C HIS A 77 -1.65 -40.64 -2.91
N ILE A 78 -0.49 -40.09 -3.27
CA ILE A 78 -0.40 -39.02 -4.27
C ILE A 78 -0.85 -39.51 -5.66
N ILE A 79 -0.36 -40.70 -6.06
CA ILE A 79 -0.74 -41.33 -7.33
C ILE A 79 -2.24 -41.65 -7.32
N HIS A 80 -2.73 -42.29 -6.26
CA HIS A 80 -4.14 -42.66 -6.14
C HIS A 80 -5.06 -41.44 -6.28
N LEU A 81 -4.80 -40.36 -5.52
CA LEU A 81 -5.59 -39.14 -5.61
C LEU A 81 -5.63 -38.58 -7.03
N SER A 82 -4.50 -38.60 -7.71
CA SER A 82 -4.35 -38.09 -9.06
C SER A 82 -5.09 -38.96 -10.09
N GLU A 83 -5.09 -40.28 -9.92
CA GLU A 83 -5.79 -41.21 -10.82
C GLU A 83 -7.31 -41.12 -10.71
N VAL A 84 -7.84 -41.00 -9.48
CA VAL A 84 -9.28 -40.89 -9.23
C VAL A 84 -9.82 -39.48 -9.44
N SER A 85 -8.96 -38.48 -9.60
CA SER A 85 -9.39 -37.09 -9.73
C SER A 85 -10.07 -36.80 -11.09
N SER A 86 -11.27 -36.21 -11.05
CA SER A 86 -11.92 -35.56 -12.20
C SER A 86 -11.43 -34.13 -12.43
N GLY A 87 -10.39 -33.71 -11.70
CA GLY A 87 -9.76 -32.41 -11.73
C GLY A 87 -9.00 -32.20 -10.42
N LEU A 88 -7.82 -31.60 -10.49
CA LEU A 88 -6.91 -31.48 -9.36
C LEU A 88 -6.60 -30.01 -9.07
N SER A 89 -6.83 -29.61 -7.83
CA SER A 89 -6.48 -28.28 -7.30
C SER A 89 -5.28 -28.40 -6.39
N VAL A 90 -4.16 -27.76 -6.73
CA VAL A 90 -2.88 -27.91 -6.01
C VAL A 90 -2.40 -26.56 -5.47
N VAL A 91 -1.94 -26.53 -4.22
CA VAL A 91 -1.25 -25.39 -3.61
C VAL A 91 0.13 -25.85 -3.16
N SER A 92 1.17 -25.13 -3.57
CA SER A 92 2.54 -25.42 -3.15
C SER A 92 3.35 -24.16 -2.87
N ASN A 93 3.99 -24.13 -1.71
CA ASN A 93 5.01 -23.20 -1.29
C ASN A 93 6.40 -23.70 -1.72
N HIS A 94 7.30 -22.78 -2.03
CA HIS A 94 8.69 -22.95 -2.48
C HIS A 94 8.96 -23.29 -3.96
N GLY A 95 9.71 -22.36 -4.57
CA GLY A 95 10.12 -22.31 -5.96
C GLY A 95 11.46 -22.99 -6.30
N ARG A 96 11.92 -24.01 -5.55
CA ARG A 96 13.09 -24.82 -5.99
C ARG A 96 12.62 -26.10 -6.67
N THR A 97 12.00 -25.84 -7.81
CA THR A 97 11.30 -26.71 -8.78
C THR A 97 12.13 -27.81 -9.45
N LYS A 98 13.18 -28.34 -8.81
CA LYS A 98 13.90 -29.53 -9.32
C LYS A 98 13.28 -30.84 -8.85
N LEU A 99 12.89 -30.93 -7.58
CA LEU A 99 12.31 -32.15 -7.00
C LEU A 99 10.87 -32.43 -7.48
N THR A 100 10.04 -31.40 -7.65
CA THR A 100 8.66 -31.56 -8.15
C THR A 100 8.56 -31.83 -9.65
N TYR A 101 9.55 -31.39 -10.46
CA TYR A 101 9.49 -31.54 -11.91
C TYR A 101 9.61 -33.00 -12.35
N ASN A 102 10.57 -33.77 -11.83
CA ASN A 102 10.72 -35.15 -12.29
C ASN A 102 9.69 -36.09 -11.66
N SER A 103 9.40 -35.93 -10.37
CA SER A 103 8.57 -36.90 -9.63
C SER A 103 7.07 -36.79 -9.91
N PHE A 104 6.55 -35.63 -10.33
CA PHE A 104 5.11 -35.42 -10.54
C PHE A 104 4.73 -35.10 -11.99
N LEU A 105 5.69 -34.91 -12.90
CA LEU A 105 5.37 -34.58 -14.30
C LEU A 105 4.65 -35.71 -15.03
N GLU A 106 5.05 -36.97 -14.84
CA GLU A 106 4.32 -38.10 -15.44
C GLU A 106 2.87 -38.16 -14.95
N LEU A 107 2.66 -37.88 -13.67
CA LEU A 107 1.33 -37.87 -13.06
C LEU A 107 0.45 -36.75 -13.62
N PHE A 108 1.03 -35.55 -13.74
CA PHE A 108 0.34 -34.41 -14.32
C PHE A 108 0.04 -34.65 -15.80
N MET A 109 0.96 -35.26 -16.55
CA MET A 109 0.74 -35.63 -17.95
C MET A 109 -0.48 -36.54 -18.11
N LYS A 110 -0.61 -37.59 -17.28
CA LYS A 110 -1.78 -38.48 -17.32
C LYS A 110 -3.10 -37.73 -17.11
N ILE A 111 -3.16 -36.78 -16.18
CA ILE A 111 -4.36 -35.96 -15.94
C ILE A 111 -4.64 -35.03 -17.13
N LEU A 112 -3.60 -34.39 -17.67
CA LEU A 112 -3.74 -33.46 -18.80
C LEU A 112 -4.13 -34.18 -20.10
N GLU A 113 -3.72 -35.43 -20.29
CA GLU A 113 -4.21 -36.26 -21.39
C GLU A 113 -5.71 -36.57 -21.27
N LYS A 114 -6.17 -36.95 -20.07
CA LYS A 114 -7.60 -37.09 -19.78
C LYS A 114 -8.35 -35.77 -20.05
N GLN A 115 -7.73 -34.61 -19.74
CA GLN A 115 -8.33 -33.30 -19.99
C GLN A 115 -8.50 -33.03 -21.48
N ARG A 116 -7.50 -33.36 -22.31
CA ARG A 116 -7.56 -33.22 -23.77
C ARG A 116 -8.66 -34.09 -24.40
N ARG A 117 -9.00 -35.22 -23.76
CA ARG A 117 -10.14 -36.08 -24.15
C ARG A 117 -11.48 -35.62 -23.57
N GLY A 118 -11.52 -34.55 -22.77
CA GLY A 118 -12.74 -34.02 -22.14
C GLY A 118 -13.19 -34.76 -20.87
N GLU A 119 -12.37 -35.66 -20.33
CA GLU A 119 -12.71 -36.53 -19.20
C GLU A 119 -12.49 -35.88 -17.82
N THR A 120 -11.72 -34.79 -17.76
CA THR A 120 -11.38 -34.07 -16.51
C THR A 120 -11.29 -32.56 -16.74
N LYS A 121 -11.50 -31.79 -15.66
CA LYS A 121 -11.30 -30.33 -15.63
C LYS A 121 -9.82 -29.92 -15.67
N GLY A 122 -8.88 -30.85 -15.61
CA GLY A 122 -7.45 -30.56 -15.64
C GLY A 122 -6.86 -30.21 -14.29
N ILE A 123 -5.74 -29.47 -14.31
CA ILE A 123 -4.97 -29.11 -13.13
C ILE A 123 -4.99 -27.59 -12.96
N ARG A 124 -5.42 -27.14 -11.78
CA ARG A 124 -5.30 -25.76 -11.33
C ARG A 124 -4.28 -25.69 -10.20
N TRP A 125 -3.27 -24.84 -10.34
CA TRP A 125 -2.13 -24.80 -9.44
C TRP A 125 -1.86 -23.37 -8.93
N ILE A 126 -1.82 -23.21 -7.62
CA ILE A 126 -1.44 -21.98 -6.95
C ILE A 126 -0.03 -22.14 -6.39
N MET A 127 0.86 -21.20 -6.73
CA MET A 127 2.21 -21.19 -6.20
C MET A 127 2.80 -19.77 -6.11
N ARG A 128 3.87 -19.63 -5.35
CA ARG A 128 4.71 -18.43 -5.38
C ARG A 128 5.67 -18.54 -6.57
N ILE A 129 5.63 -17.57 -7.49
CA ILE A 129 6.45 -17.55 -8.71
C ILE A 129 7.59 -16.55 -8.52
N GLU A 130 8.79 -17.09 -8.52
CA GLU A 130 10.06 -16.37 -8.39
C GLU A 130 10.94 -16.60 -9.62
N LYS A 131 12.05 -15.86 -9.71
CA LYS A 131 12.93 -15.82 -10.87
C LYS A 131 13.48 -17.21 -11.26
N ASP A 132 13.79 -18.05 -10.28
CA ASP A 132 14.30 -19.41 -10.47
C ASP A 132 13.23 -20.39 -10.97
N SER A 133 11.97 -20.19 -10.57
CA SER A 133 10.84 -21.04 -10.94
C SER A 133 10.27 -20.80 -12.35
N VAL A 134 10.55 -19.65 -12.98
CA VAL A 134 9.94 -19.21 -14.26
C VAL A 134 10.03 -20.29 -15.35
N ASN A 135 11.21 -20.91 -15.50
CA ASN A 135 11.42 -21.92 -16.54
C ASN A 135 10.53 -23.16 -16.36
N VAL A 136 10.32 -23.60 -15.12
CA VAL A 136 9.48 -24.76 -14.83
C VAL A 136 8.00 -24.42 -14.97
N VAL A 137 7.58 -23.24 -14.49
CA VAL A 137 6.21 -22.75 -14.67
C VAL A 137 5.85 -22.66 -16.16
N LYS A 138 6.75 -22.12 -17.00
CA LYS A 138 6.54 -22.07 -18.47
C LYS A 138 6.31 -23.44 -19.08
N LYS A 139 7.01 -24.49 -18.61
CA LYS A 139 6.81 -25.85 -19.09
C LYS A 139 5.41 -26.36 -18.75
N PHE A 140 4.97 -26.23 -17.50
CA PHE A 140 3.64 -26.69 -17.08
C PHE A 140 2.50 -25.91 -17.74
N LEU A 141 2.66 -24.59 -17.95
CA LEU A 141 1.71 -23.80 -18.74
C LEU A 141 1.55 -24.35 -20.17
N ARG A 142 2.65 -24.72 -20.84
CA ARG A 142 2.61 -25.34 -22.18
C ARG A 142 1.94 -26.70 -22.20
N LEU A 143 1.97 -27.44 -21.09
CA LEU A 143 1.31 -28.74 -20.97
C LEU A 143 -0.21 -28.61 -20.79
N GLY A 144 -0.69 -27.44 -20.37
CA GLY A 144 -2.12 -27.14 -20.16
C GLY A 144 -2.52 -26.93 -18.70
N VAL A 145 -1.55 -26.87 -17.77
CA VAL A 145 -1.82 -26.55 -16.36
C VAL A 145 -2.18 -25.07 -16.23
N GLU A 146 -3.26 -24.77 -15.51
CA GLU A 146 -3.60 -23.39 -15.16
C GLU A 146 -2.85 -23.00 -13.88
N ILE A 147 -2.01 -21.96 -13.95
CA ILE A 147 -1.17 -21.56 -12.82
C ILE A 147 -1.48 -20.13 -12.40
N ARG A 148 -1.65 -19.92 -11.09
CA ARG A 148 -1.78 -18.59 -10.48
C ARG A 148 -0.70 -18.32 -9.44
N HIS A 149 -0.19 -17.10 -9.46
CA HIS A 149 0.73 -16.56 -8.50
C HIS A 149 0.00 -15.98 -7.28
N VAL A 150 0.42 -16.42 -6.08
CA VAL A 150 0.06 -15.77 -4.81
C VAL A 150 1.36 -15.46 -4.06
N LYS A 151 1.48 -14.23 -3.53
CA LYS A 151 2.68 -13.76 -2.83
C LYS A 151 2.83 -14.40 -1.44
N ASN A 152 1.74 -14.39 -0.67
CA ASN A 152 1.70 -14.86 0.71
C ASN A 152 0.94 -16.19 0.75
N LEU A 153 1.66 -17.30 0.67
CA LEU A 153 1.09 -18.63 0.83
C LEU A 153 1.36 -19.13 2.24
N ALA A 154 0.37 -19.83 2.82
CA ALA A 154 0.58 -20.57 4.06
C ALA A 154 1.65 -21.65 3.84
N PRO A 155 2.37 -22.07 4.90
CA PRO A 155 3.37 -23.14 4.82
C PRO A 155 2.80 -24.50 4.38
N ILE A 156 1.50 -24.70 4.52
CA ILE A 156 0.79 -25.92 4.12
C ILE A 156 0.72 -26.05 2.60
N ASN A 157 1.22 -27.18 2.11
CA ASN A 157 1.03 -27.62 0.73
C ASN A 157 -0.09 -28.64 0.70
N PHE A 158 -0.99 -28.53 -0.28
CA PHE A 158 -2.07 -29.50 -0.40
C PHE A 158 -2.51 -29.69 -1.83
N ALA A 159 -3.07 -30.87 -2.12
CA ALA A 159 -3.82 -31.14 -3.32
C ALA A 159 -5.19 -31.69 -2.96
N VAL A 160 -6.22 -31.14 -3.58
CA VAL A 160 -7.62 -31.51 -3.32
C VAL A 160 -8.33 -31.80 -4.63
N SER A 161 -9.14 -32.85 -4.62
CA SER A 161 -10.07 -33.22 -5.67
C SER A 161 -11.45 -33.50 -5.07
N LYS A 162 -12.43 -33.86 -5.90
CA LYS A 162 -13.75 -34.29 -5.41
C LYS A 162 -13.70 -35.57 -4.57
N HIS A 163 -12.64 -36.36 -4.69
CA HIS A 163 -12.54 -37.70 -4.11
C HIS A 163 -11.54 -37.79 -2.96
N GLY A 164 -10.76 -36.74 -2.70
CA GLY A 164 -9.80 -36.76 -1.62
C GLY A 164 -8.97 -35.50 -1.49
N LEU A 165 -8.24 -35.46 -0.40
CA LEU A 165 -7.32 -34.42 0.02
C LEU A 165 -6.00 -35.10 0.42
N ILE A 166 -4.89 -34.49 0.00
CA ILE A 166 -3.59 -34.70 0.59
C ILE A 166 -3.02 -33.35 1.04
N ALA A 167 -2.41 -33.29 2.21
CA ALA A 167 -1.76 -32.08 2.71
C ALA A 167 -0.49 -32.41 3.48
N THR A 168 0.51 -31.52 3.44
CA THR A 168 1.71 -31.64 4.27
C THR A 168 1.38 -31.26 5.71
N VAL A 169 1.86 -32.05 6.67
CA VAL A 169 1.68 -31.74 8.11
C VAL A 169 2.74 -30.75 8.61
N GLU A 170 3.89 -30.72 7.94
CA GLU A 170 5.04 -29.89 8.29
C GLU A 170 5.33 -28.82 7.23
N GLU A 171 6.00 -27.75 7.65
CA GLU A 171 6.57 -26.77 6.73
C GLU A 171 7.74 -27.40 5.96
N MET A 172 7.68 -27.33 4.63
CA MET A 172 8.76 -27.86 3.79
C MET A 172 9.98 -26.92 3.85
N ASN A 173 10.94 -27.25 4.70
CA ASN A 173 12.23 -26.55 4.77
C ASN A 173 13.17 -27.04 3.65
N GLY A 174 13.16 -26.37 2.49
CA GLY A 174 14.16 -26.60 1.43
C GLY A 174 13.95 -27.87 0.59
N GLU A 175 15.05 -28.59 0.28
CA GLU A 175 15.09 -29.79 -0.59
C GLU A 175 14.57 -31.08 0.08
N GLY A 176 13.87 -30.96 1.21
CA GLY A 176 13.34 -32.08 1.98
C GLY A 176 12.21 -32.82 1.26
N ILE A 177 12.24 -34.15 1.35
CA ILE A 177 11.13 -35.02 0.93
C ILE A 177 10.01 -34.90 1.98
N VAL A 178 8.75 -34.89 1.55
CA VAL A 178 7.58 -34.87 2.44
C VAL A 178 7.68 -36.04 3.41
N GLN A 179 7.79 -35.79 4.72
CA GLN A 179 7.90 -36.86 5.70
C GLN A 179 6.54 -37.28 6.21
N ASN A 180 5.61 -36.34 6.35
CA ASN A 180 4.28 -36.58 6.89
C ASN A 180 3.20 -36.00 5.98
N LEU A 181 2.38 -36.88 5.41
CA LEU A 181 1.25 -36.52 4.55
C LEU A 181 -0.08 -36.83 5.26
N LEU A 182 -0.88 -35.80 5.50
CA LEU A 182 -2.28 -35.97 5.85
C LEU A 182 -3.03 -36.40 4.59
N ALA A 183 -3.63 -37.59 4.59
CA ALA A 183 -4.52 -38.06 3.54
C ALA A 183 -5.93 -38.20 4.11
N SER A 184 -6.93 -37.63 3.44
CA SER A 184 -8.32 -37.72 3.84
C SER A 184 -9.25 -37.81 2.64
N ASN A 185 -10.26 -38.66 2.70
CA ASN A 185 -11.38 -38.69 1.75
C ASN A 185 -12.70 -38.27 2.42
N GLU A 186 -12.62 -37.70 3.63
CA GLU A 186 -13.79 -37.20 4.35
C GLU A 186 -14.30 -35.88 3.75
N GLY A 187 -15.62 -35.81 3.54
CA GLY A 187 -16.29 -34.65 2.94
C GLY A 187 -15.98 -33.30 3.59
N PRO A 188 -15.96 -33.16 4.94
CA PRO A 188 -15.63 -31.91 5.60
C PRO A 188 -14.24 -31.36 5.23
N TYR A 189 -13.21 -32.20 5.23
CA TYR A 189 -11.85 -31.81 4.86
C TYR A 189 -11.76 -31.42 3.38
N ILE A 190 -12.34 -32.23 2.48
CA ILE A 190 -12.39 -31.92 1.05
C ILE A 190 -13.07 -30.56 0.82
N LYS A 191 -14.21 -30.31 1.47
CA LYS A 191 -14.96 -29.04 1.35
C LYS A 191 -14.14 -27.86 1.87
N HIS A 192 -13.49 -28.01 3.03
CA HIS A 192 -12.69 -26.96 3.64
C HIS A 192 -11.52 -26.55 2.75
N PHE A 193 -10.69 -27.52 2.33
CA PHE A 193 -9.52 -27.25 1.49
C PHE A 193 -9.90 -26.82 0.06
N SER A 194 -11.02 -27.31 -0.48
CA SER A 194 -11.54 -26.80 -1.76
C SER A 194 -11.97 -25.33 -1.64
N SER A 195 -12.65 -24.95 -0.56
CA SER A 195 -13.03 -23.55 -0.33
C SER A 195 -11.80 -22.66 -0.17
N MET A 196 -10.79 -23.14 0.55
CA MET A 196 -9.53 -22.40 0.71
C MET A 196 -8.82 -22.21 -0.62
N PHE A 197 -8.77 -23.26 -1.45
CA PHE A 197 -8.24 -23.18 -2.79
C PHE A 197 -8.95 -22.13 -3.64
N GLU A 198 -10.29 -22.14 -3.68
CA GLU A 198 -11.04 -21.17 -4.51
C GLU A 198 -10.82 -19.72 -4.07
N GLN A 199 -10.66 -19.47 -2.76
CA GLN A 199 -10.34 -18.14 -2.26
C GLN A 199 -8.97 -17.68 -2.76
N LEU A 200 -7.93 -18.50 -2.58
CA LEU A 200 -6.59 -18.22 -3.09
C LEU A 200 -6.58 -18.10 -4.62
N TRP A 201 -7.39 -18.91 -5.32
CA TRP A 201 -7.52 -18.88 -6.77
C TRP A 201 -8.08 -17.54 -7.24
N LYS A 202 -9.11 -17.02 -6.56
CA LYS A 202 -9.72 -15.73 -6.87
C LYS A 202 -8.76 -14.57 -6.64
N GLU A 203 -7.97 -14.61 -5.57
CA GLU A 203 -6.98 -13.58 -5.23
C GLU A 203 -5.70 -13.66 -6.09
N GLY A 204 -5.40 -14.83 -6.66
CA GLY A 204 -4.19 -15.09 -7.42
C GLY A 204 -4.14 -14.42 -8.80
N ILE A 205 -2.93 -14.00 -9.18
CA ILE A 205 -2.60 -13.39 -10.48
C ILE A 205 -2.27 -14.50 -11.48
N ASP A 206 -2.74 -14.43 -12.72
CA ASP A 206 -2.35 -15.41 -13.75
C ASP A 206 -0.82 -15.46 -13.93
N ALA A 207 -0.26 -16.66 -13.95
CA ALA A 207 1.18 -16.87 -14.03
C ALA A 207 1.83 -16.17 -15.23
N ARG A 208 1.11 -16.02 -16.36
CA ARG A 208 1.62 -15.35 -17.56
C ARG A 208 1.97 -13.88 -17.30
N TYR A 209 1.14 -13.16 -16.55
CA TYR A 209 1.42 -11.78 -16.16
C TYR A 209 2.62 -11.73 -15.22
N ARG A 210 2.65 -12.59 -14.19
CA ARG A 210 3.76 -12.62 -13.24
C ARG A 210 5.10 -12.96 -13.90
N ILE A 211 5.10 -13.89 -14.86
CA ILE A 211 6.29 -14.23 -15.66
C ILE A 211 6.76 -13.01 -16.46
N LYS A 212 5.84 -12.32 -17.14
CA LYS A 212 6.14 -11.10 -17.90
C LYS A 212 6.80 -10.04 -17.01
N ASP A 213 6.24 -9.79 -15.83
CA ASP A 213 6.79 -8.84 -14.85
C ASP A 213 8.24 -9.19 -14.45
N ILE A 214 8.53 -10.49 -14.25
CA ILE A 214 9.88 -10.97 -13.90
C ILE A 214 10.86 -10.79 -15.07
N GLU A 215 10.43 -11.08 -16.31
CA GLU A 215 11.30 -11.05 -17.49
C GLU A 215 11.60 -9.63 -17.98
N GLU A 216 10.60 -8.74 -17.96
CA GLU A 216 10.74 -7.35 -18.43
C GLU A 216 11.50 -6.47 -17.44
N LYS A 217 11.88 -7.00 -16.26
CA LYS A 217 12.43 -6.23 -15.13
C LYS A 217 11.58 -4.99 -14.83
N VAL A 218 10.29 -5.04 -15.14
CA VAL A 218 9.30 -4.13 -14.55
C VAL A 218 9.30 -4.54 -13.08
N GLY A 219 10.23 -3.93 -12.34
CA GLY A 219 10.50 -4.23 -10.96
C GLY A 219 9.16 -4.26 -10.26
N ILE A 220 8.91 -5.35 -9.53
CA ILE A 220 7.66 -5.60 -8.81
C ILE A 220 7.21 -4.25 -8.29
N ALA A 221 6.18 -3.69 -8.91
CA ALA A 221 5.57 -2.47 -8.45
C ALA A 221 4.88 -2.88 -7.15
N GLU A 222 5.66 -2.97 -6.06
CA GLU A 222 5.15 -3.30 -4.75
C GLU A 222 4.37 -2.07 -4.30
N ILE A 223 3.09 -2.09 -4.64
CA ILE A 223 2.10 -1.24 -4.03
C ILE A 223 1.65 -1.97 -2.77
N GLU A 224 1.95 -1.38 -1.62
CA GLU A 224 1.52 -1.88 -0.32
C GLU A 224 0.47 -0.91 0.23
N ILE A 225 -0.71 -1.45 0.56
CA ILE A 225 -1.75 -0.70 1.26
C ILE A 225 -1.55 -0.91 2.76
N ILE A 226 -1.13 0.13 3.46
CA ILE A 226 -0.90 0.13 4.90
C ILE A 226 -2.17 0.69 5.56
N ARG A 227 -2.90 -0.15 6.28
CA ARG A 227 -4.18 0.25 6.92
C ARG A 227 -4.00 0.88 8.30
N ASN A 228 -2.94 0.52 9.00
CA ASN A 228 -2.65 1.03 10.34
C ASN A 228 -1.91 2.37 10.24
N PRO A 229 -2.45 3.47 10.82
CA PRO A 229 -1.79 4.78 10.80
C PRO A 229 -0.41 4.77 11.48
N VAL A 230 -0.22 3.94 12.51
CA VAL A 230 1.07 3.82 13.21
C VAL A 230 2.15 3.30 12.27
N ASP A 231 1.86 2.21 11.56
CA ASP A 231 2.78 1.60 10.60
C ASP A 231 3.04 2.53 9.40
N SER A 232 2.03 3.30 9.00
CA SER A 232 2.12 4.28 7.92
C SER A 232 3.11 5.41 8.26
N ILE A 233 2.98 5.98 9.46
CA ILE A 233 3.86 7.04 9.95
C ILE A 233 5.27 6.48 10.21
N ALA A 234 5.40 5.30 10.81
CA ALA A 234 6.70 4.64 10.99
C ALA A 234 7.41 4.44 9.63
N ARG A 235 6.69 3.92 8.62
CA ARG A 235 7.22 3.76 7.26
C ARG A 235 7.68 5.08 6.65
N SER A 236 6.91 6.16 6.84
CA SER A 236 7.30 7.49 6.37
C SER A 236 8.62 7.96 6.96
N TRP A 237 8.83 7.72 8.26
CA TRP A 237 10.05 8.14 8.96
C TRP A 237 11.25 7.29 8.56
N ASP A 238 11.05 5.99 8.36
CA ASP A 238 12.09 5.09 7.87
C ASP A 238 12.52 5.44 6.44
N MET A 239 11.57 5.86 5.59
CA MET A 239 11.88 6.38 4.25
C MET A 239 12.80 7.59 4.33
N VAL A 240 12.45 8.60 5.12
CA VAL A 240 13.27 9.83 5.31
C VAL A 240 14.63 9.48 5.91
N ARG A 241 14.70 8.58 6.88
CA ARG A 241 15.97 8.12 7.49
C ARG A 241 16.90 7.43 6.48
N SER A 242 16.30 6.73 5.51
CA SER A 242 17.03 5.98 4.47
C SER A 242 17.44 6.81 3.26
N ALA A 243 17.07 8.09 3.21
CA ALA A 243 17.32 8.98 2.08
C ALA A 243 18.83 9.20 1.85
N ARG A 244 19.22 9.39 0.58
CA ARG A 244 20.62 9.62 0.19
C ARG A 244 20.82 10.80 -0.75
N LYS A 245 19.77 11.27 -1.40
CA LYS A 245 19.81 12.35 -2.40
C LYS A 245 18.78 13.42 -2.10
N GLU A 246 17.50 13.04 -2.02
CA GLU A 246 16.40 14.00 -1.87
C GLU A 246 15.21 13.44 -1.11
N VAL A 247 14.50 14.34 -0.43
CA VAL A 247 13.22 14.11 0.23
C VAL A 247 12.27 15.22 -0.19
N ASN A 248 11.23 14.88 -0.92
CA ASN A 248 10.20 15.81 -1.39
C ASN A 248 8.90 15.47 -0.67
N ILE A 249 8.34 16.42 0.09
CA ILE A 249 7.11 16.22 0.88
C ILE A 249 6.08 17.26 0.46
N MET A 250 4.90 16.82 0.07
CA MET A 250 3.75 17.68 -0.13
C MET A 250 2.72 17.35 0.94
N PHE A 251 2.55 18.23 1.92
CA PHE A 251 1.58 18.02 2.99
C PHE A 251 0.17 18.31 2.53
N SER A 252 -0.78 17.56 3.07
CA SER A 252 -2.22 17.79 2.86
C SER A 252 -2.72 19.10 3.46
N SER A 253 -2.10 19.57 4.55
CA SER A 253 -2.50 20.78 5.27
C SER A 253 -1.33 21.34 6.09
N THR A 254 -1.43 22.59 6.54
CA THR A 254 -0.49 23.17 7.51
C THR A 254 -0.53 22.41 8.84
N ASN A 255 -1.71 21.94 9.27
CA ASN A 255 -1.86 21.15 10.50
C ASN A 255 -1.16 19.78 10.40
N ALA A 256 -1.11 19.16 9.22
CA ALA A 256 -0.40 17.91 9.02
C ALA A 256 1.10 18.04 9.31
N LEU A 257 1.74 19.12 8.83
CA LEU A 257 3.13 19.42 9.19
C LEU A 257 3.27 19.67 10.70
N LYS A 258 2.39 20.48 11.28
CA LYS A 258 2.40 20.78 12.72
C LYS A 258 2.41 19.50 13.57
N ARG A 259 1.49 18.56 13.29
CA ARG A 259 1.43 17.28 14.01
C ARG A 259 2.71 16.47 13.85
N GLN A 260 3.32 16.45 12.66
CA GLN A 260 4.60 15.75 12.46
C GLN A 260 5.74 16.39 13.25
N ILE A 261 5.77 17.72 13.32
CA ILE A 261 6.74 18.46 14.13
C ILE A 261 6.57 18.12 15.62
N GLU A 262 5.35 18.11 16.13
CA GLU A 262 5.03 17.75 17.52
C GLU A 262 5.42 16.31 17.85
N MET A 263 5.37 15.41 16.86
CA MET A 263 5.85 14.03 16.98
C MET A 263 7.39 13.91 16.88
N GLY A 264 8.11 14.98 16.55
CA GLY A 264 9.58 14.99 16.50
C GLY A 264 10.21 14.95 15.10
N ALA A 265 9.44 15.20 14.04
CA ALA A 265 9.92 15.19 12.66
C ALA A 265 11.05 16.19 12.39
N LEU A 266 11.12 17.32 13.11
CA LEU A 266 12.22 18.29 12.96
C LEU A 266 13.59 17.65 13.19
N SER A 267 13.71 16.80 14.20
CA SER A 267 14.98 16.12 14.50
C SER A 267 15.39 15.15 13.38
N LEU A 268 14.41 14.51 12.75
CA LEU A 268 14.61 13.57 11.65
C LEU A 268 15.04 14.31 10.37
N LEU A 269 14.31 15.37 10.01
CA LEU A 269 14.63 16.19 8.84
C LEU A 269 15.98 16.88 8.99
N LYS A 270 16.33 17.36 10.20
CA LYS A 270 17.64 17.91 10.49
C LYS A 270 18.76 16.91 10.27
N LYS A 271 18.62 15.68 10.80
CA LYS A 271 19.61 14.62 10.61
C LYS A 271 19.80 14.27 9.12
N ALA A 272 18.70 14.15 8.36
CA ALA A 272 18.77 13.86 6.93
C ALA A 272 19.47 14.98 6.17
N SER A 273 19.09 16.24 6.41
CA SER A 273 19.62 17.39 5.69
C SER A 273 21.10 17.69 6.01
N GLU A 274 21.50 17.60 7.28
CA GLU A 274 22.86 17.96 7.70
C GLU A 274 23.88 16.84 7.50
N ARG A 275 23.55 15.60 7.91
CA ARG A 275 24.53 14.51 7.96
C ARG A 275 24.70 13.79 6.62
N GLN A 276 23.64 13.74 5.83
CA GLN A 276 23.62 13.00 4.57
C GLN A 276 23.65 13.92 3.34
N ASN A 277 23.68 15.24 3.56
CA ASN A 277 23.61 16.27 2.50
C ASN A 277 22.42 16.07 1.55
N VAL A 278 21.29 15.63 2.10
CA VAL A 278 20.05 15.35 1.37
C VAL A 278 19.29 16.66 1.16
N GLY A 279 18.88 16.93 -0.09
CA GLY A 279 17.98 18.05 -0.38
C GLY A 279 16.58 17.77 0.13
N VAL A 280 16.06 18.61 1.03
CA VAL A 280 14.71 18.46 1.57
C VAL A 280 13.84 19.60 1.06
N ARG A 281 12.78 19.26 0.32
CA ARG A 281 11.81 20.20 -0.23
C ARG A 281 10.43 19.91 0.33
N ILE A 282 9.76 20.94 0.86
CA ILE A 282 8.43 20.81 1.47
C ILE A 282 7.46 21.77 0.80
N LEU A 283 6.33 21.23 0.33
CA LEU A 283 5.18 22.00 -0.13
C LEU A 283 4.09 22.00 0.93
N LEU A 284 3.58 23.18 1.23
CA LEU A 284 2.49 23.42 2.18
C LEU A 284 1.35 24.19 1.50
N PRO A 285 0.09 23.81 1.69
CA PRO A 285 -1.03 24.70 1.39
C PRO A 285 -0.93 25.96 2.26
N SER A 286 -1.04 27.12 1.63
CA SER A 286 -1.03 28.43 2.29
C SER A 286 -2.17 28.49 3.30
N SER A 287 -1.92 29.02 4.50
CA SER A 287 -2.97 29.27 5.50
C SER A 287 -2.57 30.44 6.38
N ASP A 288 -3.50 31.04 7.13
CA ASP A 288 -3.19 32.16 8.04
C ASP A 288 -2.09 31.83 9.07
N LYS A 289 -1.80 30.54 9.29
CA LYS A 289 -0.82 30.04 10.25
C LYS A 289 0.45 29.47 9.59
N SER A 290 0.54 29.46 8.26
CA SER A 290 1.68 28.85 7.56
C SER A 290 2.98 29.58 7.84
N ASP A 291 2.97 30.91 7.87
CA ASP A 291 4.20 31.70 7.91
C ASP A 291 4.98 31.52 9.21
N GLN A 292 4.30 31.56 10.36
CA GLN A 292 4.92 31.30 11.67
C GLN A 292 5.52 29.89 11.74
N LEU A 293 4.82 28.88 11.21
CA LEU A 293 5.29 27.49 11.23
C LEU A 293 6.49 27.30 10.30
N ILE A 294 6.50 27.98 9.14
CA ILE A 294 7.60 27.96 8.18
C ILE A 294 8.85 28.59 8.80
N GLU A 295 8.71 29.77 9.42
CA GLU A 295 9.83 30.44 10.11
C GLU A 295 10.40 29.58 11.24
N GLN A 296 9.54 28.98 12.07
CA GLN A 296 9.96 28.07 13.14
C GLN A 296 10.72 26.86 12.57
N THR A 297 10.22 26.28 11.48
CA THR A 297 10.84 25.12 10.84
C THR A 297 12.19 25.47 10.23
N ARG A 298 12.29 26.58 9.48
CA ARG A 298 13.54 27.07 8.87
C ARG A 298 14.58 27.44 9.93
N SER A 299 14.16 28.01 11.05
CA SER A 299 15.07 28.33 12.17
C SER A 299 15.71 27.09 12.80
N ASN A 300 14.97 25.98 12.88
CA ASN A 300 15.47 24.72 13.42
C ASN A 300 16.27 23.90 12.38
N VAL A 301 15.92 24.00 11.10
CA VAL A 301 16.57 23.29 10.00
C VAL A 301 16.77 24.20 8.77
N PRO A 302 17.86 24.99 8.75
CA PRO A 302 18.07 26.04 7.74
C PRO A 302 18.24 25.54 6.30
N LYS A 303 18.61 24.26 6.13
CA LYS A 303 18.87 23.63 4.83
C LYS A 303 17.61 23.04 4.16
N ILE A 304 16.43 23.19 4.76
CA ILE A 304 15.16 22.76 4.16
C ILE A 304 14.57 23.91 3.34
N ASP A 305 14.18 23.61 2.10
CA ASP A 305 13.38 24.53 1.29
C ASP A 305 11.89 24.25 1.52
N ILE A 306 11.15 25.29 1.87
CA ILE A 306 9.71 25.20 2.15
C ILE A 306 9.01 26.27 1.34
N ARG A 307 8.04 25.87 0.53
CA ARG A 307 7.23 26.78 -0.29
C ARG A 307 5.75 26.58 -0.01
N THR A 308 4.98 27.66 -0.18
CA THR A 308 3.52 27.63 -0.06
C THR A 308 2.84 27.57 -1.42
N VAL A 309 1.75 26.82 -1.50
CA VAL A 309 0.86 26.75 -2.67
C VAL A 309 -0.52 27.28 -2.30
N SER A 310 -1.30 27.71 -3.29
CA SER A 310 -2.65 28.25 -3.06
C SER A 310 -3.52 27.31 -2.19
N THR A 311 -4.38 27.88 -1.35
CA THR A 311 -5.41 27.14 -0.56
C THR A 311 -6.30 26.25 -1.42
N SER A 312 -6.53 26.62 -2.68
CA SER A 312 -7.26 25.80 -3.65
C SER A 312 -6.63 24.43 -3.93
N LEU A 313 -5.36 24.24 -3.54
CA LEU A 313 -4.59 23.01 -3.65
C LEU A 313 -4.50 22.25 -2.31
N GLU A 314 -5.33 22.56 -1.31
CA GLU A 314 -5.49 21.71 -0.14
C GLU A 314 -5.97 20.33 -0.57
N THR A 315 -5.04 19.37 -0.61
CA THR A 315 -5.35 17.99 -0.94
C THR A 315 -5.65 17.21 0.33
N LYS A 316 -6.47 16.16 0.23
CA LYS A 316 -6.69 15.22 1.33
C LYS A 316 -5.59 14.15 1.43
N ILE A 317 -4.41 14.38 0.84
CA ILE A 317 -3.31 13.43 0.84
C ILE A 317 -1.98 14.12 1.15
N THR A 318 -1.16 13.51 1.99
CA THR A 318 0.25 13.87 2.11
C THR A 318 1.06 12.94 1.22
N ILE A 319 1.94 13.49 0.38
CA ILE A 319 2.79 12.73 -0.55
C ILE A 319 4.23 12.89 -0.10
N ILE A 320 4.94 11.76 0.04
CA ILE A 320 6.34 11.70 0.43
C ILE A 320 7.10 10.92 -0.64
N LEU A 321 8.05 11.58 -1.29
CA LEU A 321 8.91 11.01 -2.31
C LEU A 321 10.36 11.05 -1.81
N VAL A 322 11.06 9.91 -1.87
CA VAL A 322 12.45 9.80 -1.43
C VAL A 322 13.32 9.23 -2.54
N ASP A 323 14.42 9.92 -2.83
CA ASP A 323 15.48 9.57 -3.79
C ASP A 323 14.99 9.21 -5.20
N SER A 324 13.80 9.68 -5.58
CA SER A 324 13.11 9.25 -6.81
C SER A 324 12.98 7.71 -6.92
N LYS A 325 12.85 7.01 -5.77
CA LYS A 325 12.81 5.54 -5.67
C LYS A 325 11.72 4.99 -4.76
N LYS A 326 11.16 5.82 -3.89
CA LYS A 326 10.10 5.42 -2.95
C LYS A 326 9.04 6.53 -2.92
N CYS A 327 7.78 6.13 -2.96
CA CYS A 327 6.63 7.00 -2.80
C CYS A 327 5.76 6.48 -1.65
N LEU A 328 5.29 7.37 -0.79
CA LEU A 328 4.28 7.08 0.21
C LEU A 328 3.22 8.17 0.18
N ILE A 329 1.97 7.75 0.06
CA ILE A 329 0.81 8.63 0.05
C ILE A 329 -0.01 8.31 1.29
N LEU A 330 -0.25 9.30 2.14
CA LEU A 330 -1.03 9.17 3.36
C LEU A 330 -2.35 9.90 3.18
N GLU A 331 -3.47 9.20 3.39
CA GLU A 331 -4.79 9.81 3.43
C GLU A 331 -4.96 10.66 4.70
N LEU A 332 -5.48 11.87 4.55
CA LEU A 332 -5.94 12.70 5.65
C LEU A 332 -7.44 12.45 5.88
N LYS A 333 -7.77 11.81 7.01
CA LYS A 333 -9.15 11.49 7.40
C LYS A 333 -9.80 12.64 8.17
N ASP A 334 -9.11 13.19 9.17
CA ASP A 334 -9.61 14.27 10.01
C ASP A 334 -8.49 15.23 10.41
N ASP A 335 -8.50 16.42 9.82
CA ASP A 335 -7.46 17.43 10.06
C ASP A 335 -7.57 18.11 11.43
N LYS A 336 -8.70 17.93 12.14
CA LYS A 336 -8.94 18.55 13.46
C LYS A 336 -8.27 17.81 14.60
N GLN A 337 -7.78 16.60 14.36
CA GLN A 337 -7.12 15.78 15.37
C GLN A 337 -5.77 16.38 15.78
N ASN A 338 -5.37 16.13 17.03
CA ASN A 338 -4.13 16.66 17.61
C ASN A 338 -2.91 15.78 17.30
N ILE A 339 -3.08 14.48 17.09
CA ILE A 339 -1.98 13.56 16.78
C ILE A 339 -2.16 12.93 15.41
N SER A 340 -1.06 12.61 14.73
CA SER A 340 -1.16 12.09 13.35
C SER A 340 -1.77 10.70 13.30
N TYR A 341 -1.66 9.89 14.36
CA TYR A 341 -2.24 8.55 14.41
C TYR A 341 -3.78 8.56 14.27
N ASP A 342 -4.43 9.61 14.76
CA ASP A 342 -5.89 9.76 14.69
C ASP A 342 -6.33 10.53 13.42
N ALA A 343 -5.44 11.37 12.87
CA ALA A 343 -5.72 12.19 11.70
C ALA A 343 -5.57 11.41 10.37
N VAL A 344 -4.69 10.42 10.33
CA VAL A 344 -4.31 9.68 9.12
C VAL A 344 -5.20 8.45 8.91
N GLY A 345 -5.63 8.24 7.67
CA GLY A 345 -6.37 7.06 7.22
C GLY A 345 -5.47 5.95 6.68
N LEU A 346 -5.83 5.40 5.53
CA LEU A 346 -4.98 4.41 4.86
C LEU A 346 -3.80 5.09 4.15
N SER A 347 -2.72 4.33 3.95
CA SER A 347 -1.57 4.79 3.18
C SER A 347 -1.22 3.83 2.05
N THR A 348 -0.70 4.38 0.97
CA THR A 348 -0.20 3.63 -0.19
C THR A 348 1.29 3.85 -0.31
N TYR A 349 2.08 2.79 -0.10
CA TYR A 349 3.51 2.77 -0.35
C TYR A 349 3.78 2.17 -1.73
N SER A 350 4.73 2.73 -2.47
CA SER A 350 5.09 2.24 -3.81
C SER A 350 6.58 2.43 -4.11
N ILE A 351 7.18 1.39 -4.68
CA ILE A 351 8.51 1.43 -5.34
C ILE A 351 8.42 1.36 -6.87
N SER A 352 7.20 1.47 -7.42
CA SER A 352 6.97 1.41 -8.86
C SER A 352 7.56 2.64 -9.57
N PRO A 353 8.50 2.48 -10.52
CA PRO A 353 9.09 3.61 -11.25
C PRO A 353 8.04 4.51 -11.90
N THR A 354 6.99 3.92 -12.46
CA THR A 354 5.88 4.65 -13.10
C THR A 354 5.14 5.53 -12.10
N ILE A 355 4.74 4.97 -10.95
CA ILE A 355 4.01 5.72 -9.92
C ILE A 355 4.89 6.84 -9.37
N ILE A 356 6.16 6.54 -9.09
CA ILE A 356 7.12 7.52 -8.60
C ILE A 356 7.29 8.66 -9.60
N SER A 357 7.48 8.35 -10.89
CA SER A 357 7.62 9.39 -11.92
C SER A 357 6.39 10.28 -12.03
N SER A 358 5.18 9.71 -11.92
CA SER A 358 3.93 10.48 -11.97
C SER A 358 3.80 11.44 -10.80
N TYR A 359 4.02 10.95 -9.57
CA TYR A 359 3.90 11.81 -8.38
C TYR A 359 5.06 12.81 -8.25
N LEU A 360 6.25 12.47 -8.72
CA LEU A 360 7.34 13.43 -8.83
C LEU A 360 7.00 14.55 -9.81
N ALA A 361 6.41 14.24 -10.97
CA ALA A 361 5.96 15.26 -11.91
C ALA A 361 4.88 16.18 -11.30
N VAL A 362 3.93 15.62 -10.53
CA VAL A 362 2.95 16.41 -9.77
C VAL A 362 3.63 17.34 -8.78
N PHE A 363 4.60 16.82 -8.00
CA PHE A 363 5.35 17.62 -7.04
C PHE A 363 6.11 18.76 -7.72
N GLU A 364 6.87 18.48 -8.78
CA GLU A 364 7.65 19.48 -9.52
C GLU A 364 6.75 20.56 -10.16
N SER A 365 5.56 20.18 -10.64
CA SER A 365 4.59 21.13 -11.18
C SER A 365 4.17 22.14 -10.12
N PHE A 366 3.78 21.69 -8.94
CA PHE A 366 3.39 22.58 -7.84
C PHE A 366 4.58 23.36 -7.28
N TRP A 367 5.76 22.74 -7.24
CA TRP A 367 7.00 23.40 -6.83
C TRP A 367 7.34 24.60 -7.73
N ARG A 368 7.22 24.41 -9.04
CA ARG A 368 7.44 25.47 -10.04
C ARG A 368 6.35 26.53 -9.99
N GLN A 369 5.10 26.14 -9.76
CA GLN A 369 4.00 27.10 -9.60
C GLN A 369 4.22 28.01 -8.39
N ALA A 370 4.65 27.45 -7.25
CA ALA A 370 4.98 28.23 -6.06
C ALA A 370 6.13 29.21 -6.34
N GLU A 371 7.17 28.78 -7.08
CA GLU A 371 8.29 29.65 -7.47
C GLU A 371 7.84 30.84 -8.31
N LEU A 372 7.00 30.58 -9.31
CA LEU A 372 6.50 31.61 -10.21
C LEU A 372 5.62 32.61 -9.44
N PHE A 373 4.84 32.12 -8.48
CA PHE A 373 4.02 32.97 -7.62
C PHE A 373 4.86 33.88 -6.72
N GLU A 374 5.93 33.38 -6.11
CA GLU A 374 6.86 34.20 -5.32
C GLU A 374 7.54 35.27 -6.19
N LYS A 375 8.05 34.89 -7.37
CA LYS A 375 8.64 35.85 -8.32
C LYS A 375 7.64 36.90 -8.78
N MET A 376 6.39 36.51 -9.00
CA MET A 376 5.32 37.45 -9.39
C MET A 376 5.06 38.48 -8.29
N LYS A 377 5.03 38.05 -7.02
CA LYS A 377 4.89 38.97 -5.87
C LYS A 377 6.08 39.94 -5.75
N GLU A 378 7.29 39.48 -6.02
CA GLU A 378 8.47 40.35 -6.02
C GLU A 378 8.38 41.42 -7.12
N VAL A 379 7.96 41.04 -8.33
CA VAL A 379 7.75 41.97 -9.45
C VAL A 379 6.65 42.99 -9.13
N GLU A 380 5.53 42.54 -8.56
CA GLU A 380 4.42 43.40 -8.15
C GLU A 380 4.87 44.45 -7.12
N LYS A 381 5.70 44.03 -6.14
CA LYS A 381 6.29 44.95 -5.16
C LYS A 381 7.24 45.96 -5.82
N LEU A 382 8.12 45.51 -6.71
CA LEU A 382 9.04 46.40 -7.42
C LEU A 382 8.29 47.42 -8.30
N GLN A 383 7.23 46.99 -8.98
CA GLN A 383 6.38 47.88 -9.78
C GLN A 383 5.73 48.95 -8.89
N LYS A 384 5.22 48.56 -7.72
CA LYS A 384 4.63 49.48 -6.74
C LYS A 384 5.66 50.50 -6.24
N ASP A 385 6.84 50.04 -5.85
CA ASP A 385 7.92 50.91 -5.34
C ASP A 385 8.41 51.87 -6.44
N PHE A 386 8.52 51.41 -7.69
CA PHE A 386 8.87 52.24 -8.83
C PHE A 386 7.83 53.35 -9.09
N ILE A 387 6.54 53.03 -9.09
CA ILE A 387 5.47 54.02 -9.33
C ILE A 387 5.44 55.07 -8.21
N ASN A 388 5.55 54.63 -6.95
CA ASN A 388 5.62 55.54 -5.81
C ASN A 388 6.82 56.49 -5.93
N MET A 389 8.01 55.96 -6.24
CA MET A 389 9.22 56.76 -6.42
C MET A 389 9.09 57.75 -7.59
N ALA A 390 8.61 57.29 -8.75
CA ALA A 390 8.45 58.13 -9.94
C ALA A 390 7.50 59.31 -9.68
N ALA A 391 6.38 59.08 -8.99
CA ALA A 391 5.46 60.15 -8.65
C ALA A 391 6.04 61.17 -7.67
N HIS A 392 6.83 60.72 -6.68
CA HIS A 392 7.55 61.61 -5.78
C HIS A 392 8.60 62.45 -6.51
N GLU A 393 9.42 61.82 -7.35
CA GLU A 393 10.45 62.50 -8.16
C GLU A 393 9.87 63.45 -9.20
N LEU A 394 8.63 63.24 -9.66
CA LEU A 394 7.92 64.19 -10.51
C LEU A 394 7.36 65.38 -9.71
N ARG A 395 6.86 65.16 -8.49
CA ARG A 395 6.28 66.22 -7.66
C ARG A 395 7.32 67.26 -7.24
N ASN A 396 8.52 66.81 -6.89
CA ASN A 396 9.63 67.64 -6.43
C ASN A 396 10.01 68.77 -7.39
N PRO A 397 10.19 68.55 -8.71
CA PRO A 397 10.46 69.62 -9.67
C PRO A 397 9.21 70.40 -10.10
N ILE A 398 8.02 69.79 -10.09
CA ILE A 398 6.77 70.46 -10.48
C ILE A 398 6.39 71.56 -9.48
N GLN A 399 6.54 71.31 -8.18
CA GLN A 399 6.17 72.26 -7.13
C GLN A 399 6.91 73.61 -7.24
N PRO A 400 8.25 73.67 -7.39
CA PRO A 400 8.96 74.91 -7.67
C PRO A 400 8.57 75.57 -8.99
N ILE A 401 8.29 74.79 -10.05
CA ILE A 401 7.84 75.36 -11.34
C ILE A 401 6.52 76.11 -11.14
N ILE A 402 5.54 75.50 -10.45
CA ILE A 402 4.27 76.16 -10.12
C ILE A 402 4.52 77.37 -9.23
N GLY A 403 5.24 77.19 -8.11
CA GLY A 403 5.45 78.25 -7.12
C GLY A 403 6.20 79.47 -7.66
N PHE A 404 7.30 79.27 -8.41
CA PHE A 404 8.02 80.38 -9.02
C PHE A 404 7.24 81.04 -10.15
N SER A 405 6.48 80.27 -10.92
CA SER A 405 5.62 80.83 -11.97
C SER A 405 4.52 81.70 -11.39
N GLU A 406 3.87 81.26 -10.30
CA GLU A 406 2.85 82.03 -9.58
C GLU A 406 3.42 83.30 -8.94
N LEU A 407 4.64 83.26 -8.41
CA LEU A 407 5.34 84.44 -7.86
C LEU A 407 5.75 85.46 -8.94
N LEU A 408 6.09 84.98 -10.14
CA LEU A 408 6.44 85.82 -11.29
C LEU A 408 5.21 86.44 -11.95
N TYR A 409 4.07 85.75 -11.91
CA TYR A 409 2.83 86.14 -12.56
C TYR A 409 2.40 87.60 -12.32
N PRO A 410 2.34 88.12 -11.08
CA PRO A 410 1.97 89.52 -10.83
C PRO A 410 3.03 90.54 -11.27
N LYS A 411 4.29 90.11 -11.50
CA LYS A 411 5.42 90.98 -11.85
C LYS A 411 5.54 91.23 -13.37
N ILE A 412 4.88 90.43 -14.20
CA ILE A 412 4.90 90.58 -15.66
C ILE A 412 3.83 91.56 -16.11
N VAL A 413 4.24 92.60 -16.86
CA VAL A 413 3.36 93.64 -17.42
C VAL A 413 3.04 93.38 -18.90
N ASN A 414 3.94 92.72 -19.63
CA ASN A 414 3.76 92.40 -21.04
C ASN A 414 2.72 91.26 -21.21
N GLN A 415 1.69 91.48 -22.05
CA GLN A 415 0.61 90.52 -22.28
C GLN A 415 1.08 89.20 -22.93
N GLU A 416 2.03 89.23 -23.87
CA GLU A 416 2.57 88.02 -24.50
C GLU A 416 3.37 87.18 -23.50
N GLN A 417 4.17 87.82 -22.64
CA GLN A 417 4.90 87.13 -21.57
C GLN A 417 3.96 86.51 -20.51
N ARG A 418 2.84 87.18 -20.19
CA ARG A 418 1.80 86.60 -19.32
C ARG A 418 1.18 85.37 -19.93
N ARG A 419 0.80 85.43 -21.21
CA ARG A 419 0.22 84.30 -21.93
C ARG A 419 1.15 83.09 -21.96
N LEU A 420 2.45 83.30 -22.18
CA LEU A 420 3.45 82.23 -22.12
C LEU A 420 3.57 81.63 -20.72
N LEU A 421 3.52 82.46 -19.68
CA LEU A 421 3.57 82.01 -18.29
C LEU A 421 2.30 81.24 -17.88
N ASP A 422 1.13 81.64 -18.36
CA ASP A 422 -0.13 80.91 -18.20
C ASP A 422 -0.03 79.49 -18.76
N GLU A 423 0.57 79.33 -19.95
CA GLU A 423 0.83 78.02 -20.53
C GLU A 423 1.78 77.16 -19.67
N VAL A 424 2.83 77.77 -19.10
CA VAL A 424 3.75 77.06 -18.18
C VAL A 424 3.01 76.59 -16.93
N ILE A 425 2.22 77.46 -16.29
CA ILE A 425 1.43 77.13 -15.10
C ILE A 425 0.41 76.04 -15.41
N LEU A 426 -0.29 76.14 -16.55
CA LEU A 426 -1.28 75.17 -16.99
C LEU A 426 -0.65 73.78 -17.17
N ASN A 427 0.49 73.71 -17.86
CA ASN A 427 1.19 72.44 -18.09
C ASN A 427 1.79 71.87 -16.81
N ALA A 428 2.36 72.70 -15.92
CA ALA A 428 2.85 72.26 -14.63
C ALA A 428 1.73 71.69 -13.74
N ARG A 429 0.56 72.35 -13.68
CA ARG A 429 -0.63 71.84 -12.97
C ARG A 429 -1.25 70.59 -13.63
N ARG A 430 -1.09 70.41 -14.94
CA ARG A 430 -1.48 69.16 -15.63
C ARG A 430 -0.55 68.01 -15.22
N LEU A 431 0.77 68.26 -15.19
CA LEU A 431 1.76 67.29 -14.74
C LEU A 431 1.57 66.91 -13.26
N GLU A 432 1.28 67.89 -12.40
CA GLU A 432 0.98 67.62 -10.99
C GLU A 432 -0.22 66.68 -10.84
N ARG A 433 -1.31 66.97 -11.55
CA ARG A 433 -2.51 66.12 -11.55
C ARG A 433 -2.22 64.72 -12.08
N LEU A 434 -1.43 64.59 -13.16
CA LEU A 434 -1.04 63.29 -13.69
C LEU A 434 -0.22 62.48 -12.67
N ALA A 435 0.72 63.11 -11.97
CA ALA A 435 1.50 62.44 -10.93
C ALA A 435 0.63 61.96 -9.76
N ILE A 436 -0.38 62.75 -9.37
CA ILE A 436 -1.36 62.38 -8.33
C ILE A 436 -2.26 61.22 -8.81
N ILE A 437 -2.82 61.32 -10.02
CA ILE A 437 -3.67 60.27 -10.59
C ILE A 437 -2.90 58.95 -10.71
N MET A 438 -1.63 58.99 -11.13
CA MET A 438 -0.78 57.80 -11.21
C MET A 438 -0.64 57.10 -9.85
N LEU A 439 -0.45 57.86 -8.77
CA LEU A 439 -0.44 57.32 -7.40
C LEU A 439 -1.81 56.77 -6.98
N ASP A 440 -2.87 57.51 -7.26
CA ASP A 440 -4.22 57.11 -6.85
C ASP A 440 -4.67 55.83 -7.54
N VAL A 441 -4.38 55.67 -8.84
CA VAL A 441 -4.62 54.42 -9.59
C VAL A 441 -3.88 53.25 -8.92
N THR A 442 -2.58 53.40 -8.62
CA THR A 442 -1.86 52.33 -7.90
C THR A 442 -2.41 52.05 -6.50
N ARG A 443 -2.93 53.06 -5.80
CA ARG A 443 -3.54 52.85 -4.49
C ARG A 443 -4.89 52.14 -4.60
N ILE A 444 -5.65 52.42 -5.65
CA ILE A 444 -6.93 51.75 -5.96
C ILE A 444 -6.69 50.28 -6.31
N GLU A 445 -5.78 50.00 -7.25
CA GLU A 445 -5.47 48.61 -7.67
C GLU A 445 -5.01 47.74 -6.51
N ASN A 446 -4.35 48.35 -5.52
CA ASN A 446 -3.82 47.67 -4.33
C ASN A 446 -4.75 47.71 -3.10
N ASN A 447 -6.00 48.14 -3.23
CA ASN A 447 -6.95 48.31 -2.11
C ASN A 447 -6.40 49.14 -0.94
N SER A 448 -5.49 50.09 -1.21
CA SER A 448 -4.83 50.92 -0.19
C SER A 448 -5.24 52.39 -0.27
N LEU A 449 -6.26 52.74 -1.04
CA LEU A 449 -6.78 54.10 -1.12
C LEU A 449 -7.54 54.44 0.17
N VAL A 450 -7.02 55.40 0.94
CA VAL A 450 -7.70 55.95 2.10
C VAL A 450 -8.51 57.16 1.66
N LEU A 451 -9.84 57.05 1.74
CA LEU A 451 -10.74 58.16 1.46
C LEU A 451 -10.99 58.96 2.75
N THR A 452 -10.59 60.21 2.77
CA THR A 452 -11.03 61.19 3.76
C THR A 452 -12.43 61.67 3.40
N LYS A 453 -13.41 61.43 4.27
CA LYS A 453 -14.78 61.91 4.10
C LYS A 453 -14.89 63.32 4.67
N GLU A 454 -15.44 64.23 3.89
CA GLU A 454 -15.68 65.61 4.27
C GLU A 454 -17.18 65.90 4.17
N ILE A 455 -17.72 66.71 5.09
CA ILE A 455 -19.11 67.13 5.03
C ILE A 455 -19.22 68.15 3.89
N ALA A 456 -19.89 67.75 2.82
CA ALA A 456 -20.22 68.63 1.70
C ALA A 456 -21.73 68.92 1.74
N ASP A 457 -22.08 70.20 1.67
CA ASP A 457 -23.45 70.62 1.40
C ASP A 457 -23.75 70.32 -0.08
N ILE A 458 -24.76 69.46 -0.31
CA ILE A 458 -25.10 68.98 -1.65
C ILE A 458 -26.14 69.85 -2.36
N GLY A 459 -26.53 70.98 -1.75
CA GLY A 459 -27.49 71.92 -2.33
C GLY A 459 -28.94 71.53 -2.07
#